data_AF-A0AAV0MBV5-F1
#
_entry.id   AF-A0AAV0MBV5-F1
#
_cell.length_a   1.000
_cell.length_b   1.000
_cell.length_c   1.000
_cell.angle_alpha   90.00
_cell.angle_beta   90.00
_cell.angle_gamma   90.00
#
_symmetry.space_group_name_H-M   'P 1'
#
loop_
_entity.id
_entity.type
_entity.pdbx_description
1 polymer ?
#
loop_
_entity_poly.entity_id
_entity_poly.type
_entity_poly.pdbx_seq_one_letter_code
_entity_poly.pdbx_strand_id
1 'polypeptide(L)' 'NLTRLEAQIALTLCQLERIFPLAFFDILIHLTVHLASEAKLGGPVQARWMYPVERFLSTLKSYVGNKAQPEGSIAK' A
#
# COMPACT_ATOMS: atom_id res chain seq x y z
N ASN A 1 -12.45 -6.69 12.88
CA ASN A 1 -12.33 -7.41 11.58
C ASN A 1 -10.87 -7.80 11.31
N LEU A 2 -9.91 -6.87 11.31
CA LEU A 2 -8.48 -7.15 11.07
C LEU A 2 -7.77 -7.99 12.16
N THR A 3 -8.14 -7.86 13.43
CA THR A 3 -7.62 -8.70 14.53
C THR A 3 -7.92 -10.19 14.35
N ARG A 4 -9.11 -10.51 13.83
CA ARG A 4 -9.50 -11.89 13.50
C ARG A 4 -8.70 -12.42 12.31
N LEU A 5 -8.47 -11.58 11.30
CA LEU A 5 -7.68 -11.94 10.12
C LEU A 5 -6.22 -12.27 10.48
N GLU A 6 -5.58 -11.49 11.36
CA GLU A 6 -4.22 -11.81 11.85
C GLU A 6 -4.14 -13.20 12.48
N ALA A 7 -5.08 -13.51 13.38
CA ALA A 7 -5.13 -14.83 14.03
C ALA A 7 -5.39 -15.96 13.01
N GLN A 8 -6.26 -15.72 12.02
CA GLN A 8 -6.56 -16.68 10.97
C GLN A 8 -5.39 -16.93 10.02
N ILE A 9 -4.59 -15.90 9.70
CA ILE A 9 -3.41 -16.04 8.84
C ILE A 9 -2.38 -16.96 9.51
N ALA A 10 -2.09 -16.76 10.80
CA ALA A 10 -1.17 -17.62 11.54
C ALA A 10 -1.61 -19.09 11.54
N LEU A 11 -2.90 -19.35 11.78
CA LEU A 11 -3.46 -20.71 11.75
C LEU A 11 -3.40 -21.33 10.35
N THR A 12 -3.72 -20.55 9.32
CA THR A 12 -3.70 -21.01 7.92
C THR A 12 -2.29 -21.37 7.48
N LEU A 13 -1.29 -20.56 7.84
CA LEU A 13 0.12 -20.83 7.53
C LEU A 13 0.60 -22.12 8.19
N CYS A 14 0.27 -22.33 9.47
CA CYS A 14 0.61 -23.56 10.18
C CYS A 14 -0.03 -24.80 9.54
N GLN A 15 -1.25 -24.67 9.00
CA GLN A 15 -1.90 -25.76 8.25
C GLN A 15 -1.24 -26.02 6.91
N LEU A 16 -0.89 -24.95 6.17
CA LEU A 16 -0.21 -25.06 4.88
C LEU A 16 1.18 -25.69 5.03
N GLU A 17 1.90 -25.42 6.13
CA GLU A 17 3.25 -25.95 6.39
C GLU A 17 3.24 -27.48 6.56
N ARG A 18 2.11 -28.04 7.00
CA ARG A 18 1.92 -29.49 7.10
C ARG A 18 1.63 -30.15 5.75
N ILE A 19 1.20 -29.39 4.75
CA ILE A 19 0.71 -29.89 3.46
C ILE A 19 1.75 -29.69 2.37
N PHE A 20 2.41 -28.53 2.36
CA PHE A 20 3.34 -28.12 1.32
C PHE A 20 4.80 -28.26 1.78
N PRO A 21 5.72 -28.61 0.86
CA PRO A 21 7.14 -28.65 1.17
C PRO A 21 7.67 -27.26 1.53
N LEU A 22 8.76 -27.19 2.30
CA LEU A 22 9.39 -25.94 2.73
C LEU A 22 9.71 -24.97 1.59
N ALA A 23 9.96 -25.48 0.38
CA ALA A 23 10.20 -24.70 -0.83
C ALA A 23 8.98 -23.84 -1.29
N PHE A 24 7.77 -24.15 -0.81
CA PHE A 24 6.56 -23.36 -1.05
C PHE A 24 6.47 -22.13 -0.14
N PHE A 25 7.17 -22.14 0.99
CA PHE A 25 7.17 -21.05 1.96
C PHE A 25 8.27 -20.05 1.62
N ASP A 26 8.00 -19.27 0.58
CA ASP A 26 8.84 -18.15 0.19
C ASP A 26 8.59 -16.91 1.08
N ILE A 27 9.42 -15.89 0.86
CA ILE A 27 9.35 -14.60 1.57
C ILE A 27 7.96 -13.95 1.40
N LEU A 28 7.27 -14.20 0.28
CA LEU A 28 5.96 -13.63 0.00
C LEU A 28 4.90 -14.17 0.93
N ILE A 29 4.91 -15.48 1.23
CA ILE A 29 4.01 -16.10 2.20
C ILE A 29 4.27 -15.53 3.61
N HIS A 30 5.53 -15.30 3.99
CA HIS A 30 5.85 -14.72 5.30
C HIS A 30 5.39 -13.26 5.43
N LEU A 31 5.46 -12.50 4.33
CA LEU A 31 4.99 -11.11 4.28
C LEU A 31 3.49 -10.98 4.57
N THR A 32 2.69 -12.00 4.25
CA THR A 32 1.25 -12.01 4.52
C THR A 32 0.91 -11.94 6.02
N VAL A 33 1.81 -12.41 6.90
CA VAL A 33 1.66 -12.31 8.36
C VAL A 33 1.62 -10.85 8.80
N HIS A 34 2.49 -10.02 8.21
CA HIS A 34 2.61 -8.61 8.59
C HIS A 34 1.52 -7.74 7.95
N LEU A 35 0.95 -8.17 6.83
CA LEU A 35 0.02 -7.38 6.03
C LEU A 35 -1.21 -6.89 6.82
N ALA A 36 -1.76 -7.73 7.69
CA ALA A 36 -2.94 -7.36 8.47
C ALA A 36 -2.61 -6.35 9.58
N SER A 37 -1.42 -6.43 10.19
CA SER A 37 -0.92 -5.44 11.13
C SER A 37 -0.58 -4.12 10.44
N GLU A 38 0.05 -4.18 9.28
CA GLU A 38 0.33 -2.99 8.46
C GLU A 38 -0.95 -2.29 7.99
N ALA A 39 -1.99 -3.05 7.64
CA ALA A 39 -3.30 -2.51 7.27
C ALA A 39 -4.04 -1.87 8.46
N LYS A 40 -3.83 -2.35 9.70
CA LYS A 40 -4.35 -1.68 10.89
C LYS A 40 -3.64 -0.36 11.16
N LEU A 41 -2.31 -0.35 11.03
CA LEU A 41 -1.50 0.83 11.34
C LEU A 41 -1.62 1.91 10.26
N GLY A 42 -1.50 1.51 8.98
CA GLY A 42 -1.49 2.44 7.86
C GLY A 42 -2.83 2.59 7.13
N GLY A 43 -3.88 1.90 7.58
CA GLY A 43 -5.17 1.89 6.91
C GLY A 43 -5.12 1.22 5.52
N PRO A 44 -6.15 1.44 4.69
CA PRO A 44 -6.22 0.88 3.34
C PRO A 44 -5.00 1.27 2.49
N VAL A 45 -4.37 0.30 1.83
CA VAL A 45 -3.20 0.52 0.96
C VAL A 45 -3.43 1.63 -0.07
N GLN A 46 -4.63 1.68 -0.67
CA GLN A 46 -5.05 2.73 -1.61
C GLN A 46 -4.96 4.16 -1.06
N ALA A 47 -5.16 4.36 0.25
CA ALA A 47 -5.05 5.67 0.89
C ALA A 47 -3.59 6.13 1.05
N ARG A 48 -2.63 5.21 0.92
CA ARG A 48 -1.19 5.48 1.03
C ARG A 48 -0.49 5.61 -0.33
N TRP A 49 -1.21 5.46 -1.43
CA TRP A 49 -0.61 5.58 -2.77
C TRP A 49 -0.31 7.04 -3.08
N MET A 50 0.91 7.33 -3.56
CA MET A 50 1.24 8.65 -4.10
C MET A 50 0.57 8.93 -5.44
N TYR A 51 0.25 7.87 -6.20
CA TYR A 51 -0.23 8.00 -7.57
C TYR A 51 -1.46 8.93 -7.75
N PRO A 52 -2.52 8.88 -6.91
CA PRO A 52 -3.63 9.84 -7.00
C PRO A 52 -3.19 11.29 -6.76
N VAL A 53 -2.29 11.52 -5.80
CA VAL A 53 -1.73 12.84 -5.48
C VAL A 53 -0.91 13.37 -6.65
N GLU A 54 0.00 12.55 -7.18
CA GLU A 54 0.83 12.89 -8.34
C GLU A 54 -0.03 13.21 -9.57
N ARG A 55 -1.09 12.43 -9.80
CA ARG A 55 -2.01 12.66 -10.91
C ARG A 55 -2.76 13.97 -10.77
N PHE A 56 -3.23 14.28 -9.57
CA PHE A 56 -3.86 15.57 -9.28
C PHE A 56 -2.90 16.74 -9.52
N LEU A 57 -1.68 16.66 -8.98
CA LEU A 57 -0.65 17.69 -9.19
C LEU A 57 -0.27 17.83 -10.67
N SER A 58 -0.23 16.73 -11.43
CA SER A 58 0.01 16.75 -12.87
C SER A 58 -1.08 17.53 -13.61
N THR A 59 -2.35 17.31 -13.28
CA THR A 59 -3.47 18.09 -13.82
C THR A 59 -3.34 19.57 -13.47
N LEU A 60 -3.01 19.90 -12.21
CA LEU A 60 -2.81 21.30 -11.80
C LEU A 60 -1.66 21.98 -12.56
N LYS A 61 -0.55 21.27 -12.79
CA LYS A 61 0.57 21.78 -13.60
C LYS A 61 0.13 22.11 -15.04
N SER A 62 -0.84 21.37 -15.60
CA SER A 62 -1.36 21.66 -16.94
C SER A 62 -2.14 22.98 -17.02
N TYR A 63 -2.69 23.45 -15.90
CA TYR A 63 -3.42 24.72 -15.83
C TYR A 63 -2.50 25.94 -15.69
N VAL A 64 -1.20 25.75 -15.49
CA VAL A 64 -0.24 26.86 -15.41
C VAL A 64 -0.06 27.46 -16.81
N GLY A 65 -0.70 28.63 -17.03
CA GLY A 65 -0.65 29.35 -18.30
C GLY A 65 0.70 30.01 -18.60
N ASN A 66 1.44 30.43 -17.57
CA ASN A 66 2.76 31.03 -17.72
C ASN A 66 3.87 30.04 -17.34
N LYS A 67 4.36 29.28 -18.33
CA LYS A 67 5.45 28.31 -18.14
C LYS A 67 6.82 28.96 -17.92
N ALA A 68 6.97 30.26 -18.19
CA ALA A 68 8.24 30.96 -18.03
C ALA A 68 8.53 31.34 -16.56
N GLN A 69 7.49 31.44 -15.72
CA GLN A 69 7.62 31.74 -14.28
C GLN A 69 6.61 30.90 -13.48
N PRO A 70 6.90 29.61 -13.26
CA PRO A 70 6.01 28.72 -12.50
C PRO A 70 5.84 29.17 -11.04
N GLU A 71 6.85 29.78 -10.40
CA GLU A 71 6.73 30.28 -9.02
C GLU A 71 5.76 31.45 -8.90
N GLY A 72 5.65 32.31 -9.93
CA GLY A 72 4.74 33.46 -9.95
C GLY A 72 3.27 33.10 -10.18
N SER A 73 2.98 31.83 -10.51
CA SER A 73 1.62 31.30 -10.71
C SER A 73 1.03 30.64 -9.46
N ILE A 74 1.79 30.57 -8.36
CA ILE A 74 1.30 30.11 -7.06
C ILE A 74 0.55 31.30 -6.43
N ALA A 75 -0.78 31.22 -6.38
CA ALA A 75 -1.59 32.22 -5.69
C ALA A 75 -1.11 32.34 -4.23
N LYS A 76 -0.93 33.58 -3.80
CA LYS A 76 -0.41 33.94 -2.47
C LYS A 76 -1.38 33.60 -1.35
#